data_AF-V5HES3-F1
#
_entry.id   AF-V5HES3-F1
#
_cell.length_a   1.000
_cell.length_b   1.000
_cell.length_c   1.000
_cell.angle_alpha   90.00
_cell.angle_beta   90.00
_cell.angle_gamma   90.00
#
_symmetry.space_group_name_H-M   'P 1'
#
loop_
_entity.id
_entity.type
_entity.pdbx_description
1 polymer ?
#
loop_
_entity_poly.entity_id
_entity_poly.type
_entity_poly.pdbx_seq_one_letter_code
_entity_poly.pdbx_strand_id
1 'polypeptide(L)'
;LFKMTERSEELDSWITNWERQCIEEVESSPDLESQIQNEKDTSSQKLWLLFQNSATCVAQLYKDRQHGVSLWVPFQNAAASVTNLYKECMEAEKRVSELGFQCGYQRRTRDLLAWAKKRKRHIRREDLVAFLCGKGSAHQGSGHAHPYHHHHHWGSPRQRLALEGVAPLRGQASRLGGGAVGAGALGGGAGGG
;
A
#
# COMPACT_ATOMS: atom_id res chain seq x y z
N LEU A 1 19.46 13.04 -37.22
CA LEU A 1 19.84 11.85 -36.41
C LEU A 1 21.17 12.05 -35.64
N PHE A 2 22.22 12.62 -36.23
CA PHE A 2 23.55 12.79 -35.59
C PHE A 2 23.57 13.60 -34.27
N LYS A 3 22.69 14.59 -34.10
CA LYS A 3 22.69 15.53 -32.95
C LYS A 3 22.07 14.98 -31.65
N MET A 4 21.50 13.77 -31.69
CA MET A 4 21.02 13.05 -30.49
C MET A 4 22.13 12.20 -29.87
N THR A 5 23.04 11.67 -30.69
CA THR A 5 24.17 10.83 -30.25
C THR A 5 25.23 11.63 -29.51
N GLU A 6 25.68 12.78 -30.04
CA GLU A 6 26.65 13.67 -29.35
C GLU A 6 26.17 14.14 -27.97
N ARG A 7 24.85 14.35 -27.82
CA ARG A 7 24.26 14.80 -26.55
C ARG A 7 24.25 13.70 -25.49
N SER A 8 24.23 12.44 -25.91
CA SER A 8 24.35 11.27 -25.03
C SER A 8 25.80 11.08 -24.58
N GLU A 9 26.77 11.31 -25.47
CA GLU A 9 28.21 11.19 -25.17
C GLU A 9 28.73 12.31 -24.24
N GLU A 10 28.22 13.54 -24.38
CA GLU A 10 28.52 14.64 -23.43
C GLU A 10 27.95 14.39 -22.02
N LEU A 11 26.77 13.75 -21.94
CA LEU A 11 26.15 13.35 -20.68
C LEU A 11 26.94 12.23 -20.00
N ASP A 12 27.66 11.42 -20.78
CA ASP A 12 28.59 10.44 -20.22
C ASP A 12 29.85 11.10 -19.66
N SER A 13 30.35 12.22 -20.20
CA SER A 13 31.65 12.78 -19.78
C SER A 13 31.77 13.22 -18.30
N TRP A 14 30.67 13.60 -17.64
CA TRP A 14 30.67 14.06 -16.23
C TRP A 14 30.35 12.94 -15.22
N ILE A 15 29.90 11.80 -15.75
CA ILE A 15 29.81 10.44 -15.23
C ILE A 15 31.07 9.86 -14.58
N THR A 16 31.34 9.91 -13.27
CA THR A 16 32.54 9.19 -12.75
C THR A 16 32.38 7.68 -12.92
N ASN A 17 33.49 6.95 -13.09
CA ASN A 17 33.45 5.48 -13.26
C ASN A 17 32.81 4.78 -12.04
N TRP A 18 33.03 5.30 -10.84
CA TRP A 18 32.36 4.83 -9.64
C TRP A 18 30.84 5.03 -9.71
N GLU A 19 30.38 6.23 -10.08
CA GLU A 19 28.94 6.51 -10.24
C GLU A 19 28.30 5.64 -11.32
N ARG A 20 29.01 5.33 -12.41
CA ARG A 20 28.53 4.39 -13.44
C ARG A 20 28.26 3.00 -12.86
N GLN A 21 29.18 2.49 -12.04
CA GLN A 21 29.02 1.18 -11.40
C GLN A 21 27.79 1.18 -10.48
N CYS A 22 27.59 2.23 -9.67
CA CYS A 22 26.40 2.36 -8.83
C CYS A 22 25.10 2.47 -9.65
N ILE A 23 25.13 3.19 -10.78
CA ILE A 23 23.97 3.32 -11.68
C ILE A 23 23.62 1.95 -12.26
N GLU A 24 24.62 1.21 -12.76
CA GLU A 24 24.45 -0.10 -13.36
C GLU A 24 23.89 -1.12 -12.35
N GLU A 25 24.34 -1.09 -11.10
CA GLU A 25 23.81 -1.95 -10.03
C GLU A 25 22.30 -1.73 -9.79
N VAL A 26 21.85 -0.48 -9.76
CA VAL A 26 20.43 -0.13 -9.60
C VAL A 26 19.62 -0.46 -10.86
N GLU A 27 20.20 -0.24 -12.04
CA GLU A 27 19.51 -0.49 -13.31
C GLU A 27 19.38 -1.98 -13.62
N SER A 28 20.40 -2.79 -13.30
CA SER A 28 20.43 -4.25 -13.43
C SER A 28 19.62 -5.00 -12.36
N SER A 29 19.18 -4.30 -11.32
CA SER A 29 18.33 -4.87 -10.28
C SER A 29 17.05 -5.49 -10.89
N PRO A 30 16.55 -6.61 -10.33
CA PRO A 30 15.40 -7.34 -10.88
C PRO A 30 14.12 -6.51 -10.91
N ASP A 31 13.21 -6.81 -11.83
CA ASP A 31 11.90 -6.14 -11.91
C ASP A 31 10.95 -6.65 -10.81
N LEU A 32 10.94 -5.95 -9.68
CA LEU A 32 10.10 -6.31 -8.53
C LEU A 32 8.61 -6.05 -8.79
N GLU A 33 8.23 -5.17 -9.73
CA GLU A 33 6.82 -4.94 -10.07
C GLU A 33 6.22 -6.20 -10.72
N SER A 34 6.93 -6.74 -11.70
CA SER A 34 6.57 -8.00 -12.36
C SER A 34 6.54 -9.15 -11.35
N GLN A 35 7.52 -9.23 -10.44
CA GLN A 35 7.52 -10.27 -9.40
C GLN A 35 6.31 -10.18 -8.47
N ILE A 36 5.92 -8.97 -8.02
CA ILE A 36 4.72 -8.80 -7.20
C ILE A 36 3.48 -9.27 -7.94
N GLN A 37 3.35 -8.92 -9.23
CA GLN A 37 2.20 -9.33 -10.02
C GLN A 37 2.15 -10.86 -10.17
N ASN A 38 3.28 -11.48 -10.52
CA ASN A 38 3.38 -12.93 -10.62
C ASN A 38 3.08 -13.65 -9.30
N GLU A 39 3.57 -13.11 -8.17
CA GLU A 39 3.31 -13.66 -6.83
C GLU A 39 1.82 -13.56 -6.46
N LYS A 40 1.18 -12.43 -6.77
CA LYS A 40 -0.26 -12.24 -6.57
C LYS A 40 -1.08 -13.23 -7.40
N ASP A 41 -0.73 -13.41 -8.67
CA ASP A 41 -1.46 -14.32 -9.56
C ASP A 41 -1.28 -15.78 -9.12
N THR A 42 -0.05 -16.18 -8.81
CA THR A 42 0.27 -17.52 -8.29
C THR A 42 -0.42 -17.79 -6.96
N SER A 43 -0.37 -16.84 -6.03
CA SER A 43 -1.06 -16.94 -4.74
C SER A 43 -2.56 -17.03 -4.92
N SER A 44 -3.16 -16.20 -5.80
CA SER A 44 -4.61 -16.21 -6.04
C SER A 44 -5.07 -17.55 -6.60
N GLN A 45 -4.33 -18.14 -7.54
CA GLN A 45 -4.63 -19.46 -8.08
C GLN A 45 -4.53 -20.56 -7.00
N LYS A 46 -3.45 -20.54 -6.19
CA LYS A 46 -3.25 -21.50 -5.10
C LYS A 46 -4.36 -21.41 -4.05
N LEU A 47 -4.68 -20.20 -3.61
CA LEU A 47 -5.74 -19.95 -2.62
C LEU A 47 -7.11 -20.35 -3.15
N TRP A 48 -7.37 -20.13 -4.44
CA TRP A 48 -8.59 -20.60 -5.08
C TRP A 48 -8.73 -22.13 -5.02
N LEU A 49 -7.66 -22.87 -5.34
CA LEU A 49 -7.67 -24.33 -5.25
C LEU A 49 -7.86 -24.82 -3.81
N LEU A 50 -7.19 -24.19 -2.84
CA LEU A 50 -7.35 -24.52 -1.42
C LEU A 50 -8.77 -24.21 -0.91
N PHE A 51 -9.37 -23.13 -1.40
CA PHE A 51 -10.76 -22.81 -1.12
C PHE A 51 -11.70 -23.88 -1.67
N GLN A 52 -11.53 -24.27 -2.93
CA GLN A 52 -12.31 -25.35 -3.54
C GLN A 52 -12.15 -26.67 -2.79
N ASN A 53 -10.93 -27.02 -2.39
CA ASN A 53 -10.66 -28.20 -1.59
C ASN A 53 -11.38 -28.14 -0.24
N SER A 54 -11.29 -27.02 0.46
CA SER A 54 -11.97 -26.81 1.74
C SER A 54 -13.49 -26.91 1.61
N ALA A 55 -14.07 -26.27 0.59
CA ALA A 55 -15.49 -26.36 0.29
C ALA A 55 -15.93 -27.79 -0.03
N THR A 56 -15.10 -28.56 -0.73
CA THR A 56 -15.35 -29.96 -1.05
C THR A 56 -15.35 -30.82 0.22
N CYS A 57 -14.38 -30.64 1.12
CA CYS A 57 -14.34 -31.36 2.39
C CYS A 57 -15.56 -31.04 3.27
N VAL A 58 -16.01 -29.79 3.31
CA VAL A 58 -17.23 -29.39 4.05
C VAL A 58 -18.50 -29.98 3.41
N ALA A 59 -18.60 -29.97 2.07
CA ALA A 59 -19.73 -30.57 1.38
C ALA A 59 -19.78 -32.09 1.60
N GLN A 60 -18.62 -32.75 1.62
CA GLN A 60 -18.51 -34.18 1.88
C GLN A 60 -18.95 -34.52 3.30
N LEU A 61 -18.58 -33.71 4.30
CA LEU A 61 -19.04 -33.86 5.68
C LEU A 61 -20.58 -33.89 5.77
N TYR A 62 -21.26 -33.02 5.02
CA TYR A 62 -22.73 -33.00 5.00
C TYR A 62 -23.31 -34.22 4.29
N LYS A 63 -22.70 -34.68 3.19
CA LYS A 63 -23.13 -35.89 2.48
C LYS A 63 -22.98 -37.13 3.35
N ASP A 64 -21.83 -37.32 3.99
CA ASP A 64 -21.55 -38.52 4.79
C ASP A 64 -22.47 -38.63 6.03
N ARG A 65 -22.93 -37.48 6.55
CA ARG A 65 -23.94 -37.41 7.60
C ARG A 65 -25.26 -38.04 7.20
N GLN A 66 -25.67 -37.90 5.94
CA GLN A 66 -26.93 -38.48 5.45
C GLN A 66 -26.82 -40.00 5.28
N HIS A 67 -25.61 -40.55 5.16
CA HIS A 67 -25.36 -41.98 4.91
C HIS A 67 -25.04 -42.76 6.19
N GLY A 68 -25.09 -42.14 7.38
CA GLY A 68 -24.86 -42.81 8.66
C GLY A 68 -23.40 -43.20 8.92
N VAL A 69 -22.45 -42.61 8.20
CA VAL A 69 -21.01 -42.87 8.34
C VAL A 69 -20.44 -42.13 9.55
N SER A 70 -19.36 -42.65 10.17
CA SER A 70 -18.63 -41.94 11.23
C SER A 70 -18.14 -40.58 10.73
N LEU A 71 -18.61 -39.50 11.37
CA LEU A 71 -18.34 -38.12 10.96
C LEU A 71 -16.99 -37.60 11.44
N TRP A 72 -16.31 -38.31 12.32
CA TRP A 72 -15.09 -37.80 12.94
C TRP A 72 -13.98 -37.57 11.91
N VAL A 73 -13.72 -38.55 11.04
CA VAL A 73 -12.66 -38.43 10.01
C VAL A 73 -13.01 -37.35 8.96
N PRO A 74 -14.22 -37.31 8.37
CA PRO A 74 -14.61 -36.21 7.48
C PRO A 74 -14.54 -34.83 8.13
N PHE A 75 -14.88 -34.73 9.42
CA PHE A 75 -14.80 -33.49 10.18
C PHE A 75 -13.34 -33.03 10.34
N GLN A 76 -12.44 -33.95 10.71
CA GLN A 76 -11.00 -33.67 10.81
C GLN A 76 -10.44 -33.18 9.48
N ASN A 77 -10.80 -33.83 8.37
CA ASN A 77 -10.35 -33.43 7.04
C ASN A 77 -10.85 -32.03 6.67
N ALA A 78 -12.12 -31.73 6.93
CA ALA A 78 -12.68 -30.38 6.70
C ALA A 78 -11.96 -29.32 7.55
N ALA A 79 -11.81 -29.56 8.86
CA ALA A 79 -11.11 -28.63 9.75
C ALA A 79 -9.64 -28.42 9.35
N ALA A 80 -8.94 -29.48 8.94
CA ALA A 80 -7.56 -29.42 8.46
C ALA A 80 -7.44 -28.60 7.16
N SER A 81 -8.32 -28.85 6.18
CA SER A 81 -8.34 -28.10 4.92
C SER A 81 -8.58 -26.59 5.13
N VAL A 82 -9.54 -26.22 5.99
CA VAL A 82 -9.82 -24.82 6.34
C VAL A 82 -8.65 -24.17 7.07
N THR A 83 -8.02 -24.89 8.00
CA THR A 83 -6.82 -24.41 8.70
C THR A 83 -5.67 -24.18 7.72
N ASN A 84 -5.50 -25.08 6.75
CA ASN A 84 -4.46 -24.94 5.73
C ASN A 84 -4.73 -23.74 4.83
N LEU A 85 -5.98 -23.55 4.37
CA LEU A 85 -6.39 -22.38 3.61
C LEU A 85 -6.07 -21.07 4.36
N TYR A 86 -6.41 -21.00 5.66
CA TYR A 86 -6.13 -19.81 6.47
C TYR A 86 -4.62 -19.51 6.57
N LYS A 87 -3.80 -20.53 6.85
CA LYS A 87 -2.34 -20.36 6.93
C LYS A 87 -1.76 -19.84 5.62
N GLU A 88 -2.18 -20.46 4.51
CA GLU A 88 -1.72 -20.09 3.17
C GLU A 88 -2.16 -18.67 2.78
N CYS A 89 -3.35 -18.23 3.17
CA CYS A 89 -3.79 -16.84 2.99
C CYS A 89 -2.86 -15.86 3.71
N MET A 90 -2.53 -16.13 4.98
CA MET A 90 -1.66 -15.27 5.78
C MET A 90 -0.22 -15.24 5.23
N GLU A 91 0.29 -16.38 4.78
CA GLU A 91 1.63 -16.46 4.18
C GLU A 91 1.71 -15.74 2.83
N ALA A 92 0.68 -15.85 1.99
CA ALA A 92 0.60 -15.13 0.73
C ALA A 92 0.56 -13.60 0.93
N GLU A 93 -0.27 -13.12 1.88
CA GLU A 93 -0.37 -11.70 2.20
C GLU A 93 0.98 -11.14 2.69
N LYS A 94 1.62 -11.84 3.63
CA LYS A 94 2.94 -11.47 4.14
C LYS A 94 3.98 -11.37 3.02
N ARG A 95 4.00 -12.35 2.10
CA ARG A 95 4.99 -12.40 1.01
C ARG A 95 4.79 -11.24 0.02
N VAL A 96 3.54 -10.96 -0.35
CA VAL A 96 3.20 -9.83 -1.22
C VAL A 96 3.50 -8.50 -0.54
N SER A 97 3.24 -8.37 0.77
CA SER A 97 3.55 -7.15 1.53
C SER A 97 5.05 -6.87 1.57
N GLU A 98 5.89 -7.88 1.87
CA GLU A 98 7.34 -7.73 1.89
C GLU A 98 7.89 -7.35 0.51
N LEU A 99 7.46 -8.04 -0.56
CA LEU A 99 7.83 -7.67 -1.92
C LEU A 99 7.38 -6.25 -2.27
N GLY A 100 6.18 -5.85 -1.83
CA GLY A 100 5.65 -4.49 -1.98
C GLY A 100 6.54 -3.42 -1.35
N PHE A 101 7.08 -3.69 -0.17
CA PHE A 101 8.03 -2.80 0.50
C PHE A 101 9.32 -2.65 -0.32
N GLN A 102 9.91 -3.78 -0.76
CA GLN A 102 11.13 -3.79 -1.55
C GLN A 102 10.95 -3.09 -2.91
N CYS A 103 9.83 -3.33 -3.59
CA CYS A 103 9.48 -2.65 -4.84
C CYS A 103 9.35 -1.14 -4.64
N GLY A 104 8.72 -0.69 -3.55
CA GLY A 104 8.63 0.72 -3.19
C GLY A 104 10.01 1.37 -2.99
N TYR A 105 10.92 0.67 -2.30
CA TYR A 105 12.30 1.11 -2.11
C TYR A 105 13.05 1.20 -3.45
N GLN A 106 12.91 0.18 -4.30
CA GLN A 106 13.54 0.15 -5.62
C GLN A 106 13.02 1.28 -6.52
N ARG A 107 11.70 1.50 -6.57
CA ARG A 107 11.08 2.56 -7.37
C ARG A 107 11.58 3.93 -6.94
N ARG A 108 11.56 4.23 -5.63
CA ARG A 108 12.11 5.48 -5.09
C ARG A 108 13.57 5.66 -5.48
N THR A 109 14.39 4.61 -5.35
CA THR A 109 15.82 4.65 -5.69
C THR A 109 16.02 4.94 -7.17
N ARG A 110 15.27 4.29 -8.06
CA ARG A 110 15.30 4.55 -9.51
C ARG A 110 14.88 5.99 -9.85
N ASP A 111 13.84 6.51 -9.20
CA ASP A 111 13.39 7.90 -9.42
C ASP A 111 14.45 8.93 -8.99
N LEU A 112 15.08 8.71 -7.83
CA LEU A 112 16.18 9.54 -7.34
C LEU A 112 17.40 9.46 -8.26
N LEU A 113 17.73 8.27 -8.75
CA LEU A 113 18.83 8.08 -9.69
C LEU A 113 18.57 8.77 -11.02
N ALA A 114 17.35 8.64 -11.56
CA ALA A 114 16.93 9.32 -12.78
C ALA A 114 17.02 10.85 -12.67
N TRP A 115 16.81 11.41 -11.47
CA TRP A 115 17.10 12.82 -11.22
C TRP A 115 18.58 13.14 -11.11
N ALA A 116 19.33 12.34 -10.36
CA ALA A 116 20.75 12.58 -10.15
C ALA A 116 21.49 12.62 -11.50
N LYS A 117 21.05 11.82 -12.47
CA LYS A 117 21.53 11.82 -13.87
C LYS A 117 21.21 13.11 -14.66
N LYS A 118 20.41 14.05 -14.14
CA LYS A 118 20.07 15.32 -14.83
C LYS A 118 21.14 16.38 -14.59
N ARG A 119 21.47 17.14 -15.65
CA ARG A 119 22.44 18.26 -15.61
C ARG A 119 22.06 19.38 -14.62
N LYS A 120 20.76 19.67 -14.46
CA LYS A 120 20.25 20.64 -13.47
C LYS A 120 19.67 19.87 -12.27
N ARG A 121 20.49 19.72 -11.24
CA ARG A 121 20.22 18.90 -10.04
C ARG A 121 20.02 19.70 -8.76
N HIS A 122 19.82 21.02 -8.86
CA HIS A 122 19.50 21.83 -7.69
C HIS A 122 18.00 21.81 -7.41
N ILE A 123 17.63 21.43 -6.18
CA ILE A 123 16.26 21.51 -5.65
C ILE A 123 16.27 22.49 -4.47
N ARG A 124 15.29 23.39 -4.41
CA ARG A 124 15.14 24.30 -3.26
C ARG A 124 14.60 23.52 -2.06
N ARG A 125 14.95 23.95 -0.84
CA ARG A 125 14.57 23.26 0.40
C ARG A 125 13.05 23.17 0.55
N GLU A 126 12.35 24.27 0.32
CA GLU A 126 10.91 24.41 0.38
C GLU A 126 10.20 23.48 -0.62
N ASP A 127 10.74 23.36 -1.84
CA ASP A 127 10.19 22.49 -2.88
C ASP A 127 10.37 21.02 -2.50
N LEU A 128 11.54 20.65 -1.95
CA LEU A 128 11.79 19.30 -1.45
C LEU A 128 10.86 18.96 -0.27
N VAL A 129 10.70 19.87 0.69
CA VAL A 129 9.81 19.67 1.84
C VAL A 129 8.35 19.54 1.39
N ALA A 130 7.90 20.39 0.46
CA ALA A 130 6.56 20.32 -0.11
C ALA A 130 6.34 18.96 -0.80
N PHE A 131 7.28 18.55 -1.66
CA PHE A 131 7.27 17.27 -2.35
C PHE A 131 7.20 16.07 -1.39
N LEU A 132 8.04 16.03 -0.36
CA LEU A 132 8.06 14.95 0.63
C LEU A 132 6.76 14.87 1.44
N CYS A 133 6.12 16.01 1.70
CA CYS A 133 4.82 16.08 2.37
C CYS A 133 3.63 15.82 1.42
N GLY A 134 3.85 15.54 0.13
CA GLY A 134 2.78 15.40 -0.86
C GLY A 134 2.00 16.69 -1.11
N LYS A 135 2.51 17.83 -0.65
CA LYS A 135 1.95 19.15 -0.93
C LYS A 135 2.53 19.57 -2.27
N GLY A 136 1.71 19.59 -3.33
CA GLY A 136 2.10 20.23 -4.58
C GLY A 136 2.61 21.65 -4.28
N SER A 137 3.58 22.14 -5.05
CA SER A 137 4.26 23.42 -4.81
C SER A 137 3.25 24.53 -4.49
N ALA A 138 3.05 24.79 -3.19
CA ALA A 138 2.01 25.68 -2.67
C ALA A 138 2.43 27.15 -2.79
N HIS A 139 3.20 27.49 -3.81
CA HIS A 139 3.53 28.85 -4.18
C HIS A 139 2.66 29.40 -5.34
N GLN A 140 1.60 28.68 -5.73
CA GLN A 140 0.53 29.22 -6.58
C GLN A 140 -0.64 29.67 -5.72
N GLY A 141 -0.49 30.78 -4.99
CA GLY A 141 -1.54 31.26 -4.09
C GLY A 141 -1.30 32.62 -3.45
N SER A 142 -0.66 33.55 -4.16
CA SER A 142 -0.76 35.00 -3.91
C SER A 142 -0.04 35.72 -5.05
N GLY A 143 -0.79 36.48 -5.84
CA GLY A 143 -0.39 36.93 -7.17
C GLY A 143 0.90 37.74 -7.20
N HIS A 144 1.88 37.24 -7.96
CA HIS A 144 2.74 38.04 -8.85
C HIS A 144 3.28 37.08 -9.92
N ALA A 145 2.82 37.27 -11.17
CA ALA A 145 3.26 36.49 -12.31
C ALA A 145 4.74 36.77 -12.61
N HIS A 146 5.61 35.80 -12.38
CA HIS A 146 6.99 35.82 -12.87
C HIS A 146 7.06 35.07 -14.21
N PRO A 147 7.48 35.70 -15.33
CA PRO A 147 7.31 35.15 -16.68
C PRO A 147 8.34 34.10 -17.11
N TYR A 148 9.11 33.48 -16.21
CA TYR A 148 10.17 32.54 -16.60
C TYR A 148 10.37 31.40 -15.60
N HIS A 149 9.38 30.52 -15.43
CA HIS A 149 9.61 29.22 -14.79
C HIS A 149 9.15 28.09 -15.71
N HIS A 150 10.10 27.60 -16.51
CA HIS A 150 10.00 26.30 -17.17
C HIS A 150 9.69 25.24 -16.11
N HIS A 151 8.49 24.69 -16.21
CA HIS A 151 8.03 23.53 -15.46
C HIS A 151 9.02 22.39 -15.64
N HIS A 152 9.87 22.17 -14.64
CA HIS A 152 10.51 20.89 -14.48
C HIS A 152 9.44 19.95 -13.96
N HIS A 153 8.90 19.14 -14.87
CA HIS A 153 8.09 17.97 -14.57
C HIS A 153 8.98 16.96 -13.82
N TRP A 154 9.31 17.28 -12.59
CA TRP A 154 9.57 16.28 -11.58
C TRP A 154 8.32 15.42 -11.58
N GLY A 155 8.42 14.18 -12.07
CA GLY A 155 7.29 13.28 -12.24
C GLY A 155 6.39 13.44 -11.04
N SER A 156 5.20 14.01 -11.28
CA SER A 156 4.26 14.37 -10.21
C SER A 156 4.19 13.16 -9.30
N PRO A 157 4.42 13.27 -7.98
CA PRO A 157 4.25 12.13 -7.11
C PRO A 157 2.83 11.66 -7.37
N ARG A 158 2.70 10.51 -8.05
CA ARG A 158 1.42 9.97 -8.48
C ARG A 158 0.60 10.00 -7.21
N GLN A 159 -0.44 10.84 -7.21
CA GLN A 159 -1.22 11.17 -6.01
C GLN A 159 -1.34 9.86 -5.26
N ARG A 160 -0.67 9.77 -4.11
CA ARG A 160 -0.79 8.60 -3.24
C ARG A 160 -2.29 8.48 -3.11
N LEU A 161 -2.89 7.48 -3.76
CA LEU A 161 -4.32 7.27 -3.69
C LEU A 161 -4.56 7.18 -2.21
N ALA A 162 -5.08 8.24 -1.63
CA ALA A 162 -5.66 8.15 -0.32
C ALA A 162 -6.71 7.08 -0.56
N LEU A 163 -6.49 5.88 -0.03
CA LEU A 163 -7.62 5.07 0.35
C LEU A 163 -8.37 6.00 1.31
N GLU A 164 -9.37 6.70 0.76
CA GLU A 164 -10.42 7.39 1.48
C GLU A 164 -11.05 6.31 2.37
N GLY A 165 -10.44 6.15 3.54
CA GLY A 165 -10.96 5.35 4.60
C GLY A 165 -12.25 6.01 5.04
N VAL A 166 -13.34 5.28 4.84
CA VAL A 166 -14.57 5.26 5.66
C VAL A 166 -14.52 6.32 6.77
N ALA A 167 -15.17 7.45 6.53
CA ALA A 167 -15.40 8.45 7.56
C ALA A 167 -16.07 7.78 8.76
N PRO A 168 -15.58 7.95 10.00
CA PRO A 168 -16.34 7.53 11.16
C PRO A 168 -17.59 8.42 11.21
N LEU A 169 -18.77 7.81 11.16
CA LEU A 169 -20.04 8.48 11.39
C LEU A 169 -20.01 9.14 12.77
N ARG A 170 -19.62 10.41 12.80
CA ARG A 170 -19.71 11.27 13.97
C ARG A 170 -21.19 11.54 14.17
N GLY A 171 -21.75 10.87 15.19
CA GLY A 171 -23.16 10.96 15.55
C GLY A 171 -23.65 12.40 15.62
N GLN A 172 -24.61 12.74 14.76
CA GLN A 172 -25.47 13.89 14.96
C GLN A 172 -26.39 13.56 16.14
N ALA A 173 -26.02 14.05 17.33
CA ALA A 173 -26.96 14.14 18.43
C ALA A 173 -28.01 15.20 18.08
N SER A 174 -29.12 14.74 17.51
CA SER A 174 -30.31 15.55 17.28
C SER A 174 -30.80 16.13 18.59
N ARG A 175 -30.88 17.46 18.61
CA ARG A 175 -31.56 18.25 19.64
C ARG A 175 -33.04 17.87 19.64
N LEU A 176 -33.50 17.19 20.68
CA LEU A 176 -34.89 17.21 21.12
C LEU A 176 -34.88 17.27 22.65
N GLY A 177 -34.83 18.50 23.17
CA GLY A 177 -35.03 18.78 24.58
C GLY A 177 -36.52 18.68 24.91
N GLY A 178 -36.92 17.55 25.46
CA GLY A 178 -38.23 17.34 26.07
C GLY A 178 -38.18 17.63 27.57
N GLY A 179 -39.16 18.40 28.04
CA GLY A 179 -39.87 18.19 29.31
C GLY A 179 -39.07 18.32 30.61
N ALA A 180 -39.18 19.49 31.23
CA ALA A 180 -38.98 19.65 32.66
C ALA A 180 -40.04 18.84 33.44
N VAL A 181 -39.58 17.97 34.34
CA VAL A 181 -40.31 17.57 35.55
C VAL A 181 -39.29 17.41 36.66
N GLY A 182 -39.51 18.16 37.75
CA GLY A 182 -38.61 18.23 38.88
C GLY A 182 -38.93 17.25 40.00
N ALA A 183 -38.29 17.58 41.12
CA ALA A 183 -38.53 17.11 42.48
C ALA A 183 -37.93 15.74 42.87
N GLY A 184 -37.10 15.76 43.93
CA GLY A 184 -36.77 14.57 44.71
C GLY A 184 -35.33 14.47 45.21
N ALA A 185 -34.86 15.45 45.97
CA ALA A 185 -33.65 15.30 46.78
C ALA A 185 -34.03 14.71 48.14
N LEU A 186 -33.52 13.56 48.56
CA LEU A 186 -33.46 13.12 49.98
C LEU A 186 -32.38 12.03 50.20
N GLY A 187 -31.46 12.30 51.14
CA GLY A 187 -30.67 11.41 52.04
C GLY A 187 -30.06 10.09 51.53
N GLY A 188 -28.82 9.69 51.83
CA GLY A 188 -28.02 9.88 53.05
C GLY A 188 -27.73 8.51 53.71
N GLY A 189 -26.46 8.24 54.05
CA GLY A 189 -26.01 7.12 54.92
C GLY A 189 -25.40 5.93 54.14
N ALA A 190 -24.11 5.58 54.23
CA ALA A 190 -23.21 5.22 55.35
C ALA A 190 -23.27 3.72 55.75
N GLY A 191 -22.09 3.08 55.85
CA GLY A 191 -21.81 1.74 56.41
C GLY A 191 -21.78 0.64 55.36
N GLY A 192 -20.76 -0.20 55.18
CA GLY A 192 -19.79 -0.74 56.15
C GLY A 192 -20.19 -2.20 56.45
N GLY A 193 -19.40 -3.16 55.96
CA GLY A 193 -19.60 -4.60 56.15
C GLY A 193 -18.86 -5.42 55.09
#